data_AF-A0AAP2GS45-F1
#
_entry.id   AF-A0AAP2GS45-F1
#
_cell.length_a   1.000
_cell.length_b   1.000
_cell.length_c   1.000
_cell.angle_alpha   90.00
_cell.angle_beta   90.00
_cell.angle_gamma   90.00
#
_symmetry.space_group_name_H-M   'P 1'
#
loop_
_entity.id
_entity.type
_entity.pdbx_description
1 polymer ?
#
loop_
_entity_poly.entity_id
_entity_poly.type
_entity_poly.pdbx_seq_one_letter_code
_entity_poly.pdbx_strand_id
1 'polypeptide(L)'
;MKITKLLFLAVAVFFLSCGDDKDEDPVPTGDLAGSWNVTAIDYAGTSSTTVMGIESKANFTGTGKDMNLTVTFTEDPNKFTSKGDYVIALKTTVQGQTIDTDYPFQGFMTDGTWSVNGQTLTVEGDGGKQEATIIEQTATTLKIKWDHTQTTTNTDSGFEVVTSMAVKGTYTFTRK
;
A
#
# COMPACT_ATOMS: atom_id res chain seq x y z
N MET A 1 -62.54 -38.94 -31.57
CA MET A 1 -62.37 -40.30 -31.01
C MET A 1 -60.89 -40.57 -30.82
N LYS A 2 -60.48 -40.84 -29.57
CA LYS A 2 -59.22 -41.47 -29.10
C LYS A 2 -57.90 -40.69 -29.26
N ILE A 3 -57.36 -40.10 -28.18
CA ILE A 3 -56.44 -40.62 -27.14
C ILE A 3 -55.03 -41.06 -27.61
N THR A 4 -54.03 -40.39 -27.02
CA THR A 4 -52.67 -40.82 -26.61
C THR A 4 -51.57 -41.12 -27.64
N LYS A 5 -50.44 -40.39 -27.48
CA LYS A 5 -49.04 -40.85 -27.27
C LYS A 5 -48.13 -39.60 -27.28
N LEU A 6 -47.83 -39.00 -26.13
CA LEU A 6 -46.59 -39.18 -25.34
C LEU A 6 -45.30 -39.11 -26.18
N LEU A 7 -44.39 -38.26 -25.68
CA LEU A 7 -42.94 -38.20 -25.89
C LEU A 7 -42.43 -37.21 -26.95
N PHE A 8 -42.15 -35.98 -26.51
CA PHE A 8 -40.91 -35.28 -26.87
C PHE A 8 -40.47 -34.44 -25.67
N LEU A 9 -39.57 -35.03 -24.87
CA LEU A 9 -38.81 -34.34 -23.84
C LEU A 9 -37.81 -33.43 -24.54
N ALA A 10 -38.20 -32.18 -24.83
CA ALA A 10 -37.26 -31.15 -25.22
C ALA A 10 -36.59 -30.62 -23.95
N VAL A 11 -35.38 -31.09 -23.71
CA VAL A 11 -34.47 -30.58 -22.69
C VAL A 11 -34.19 -29.11 -23.02
N ALA A 12 -34.82 -28.20 -22.27
CA ALA A 12 -34.37 -26.82 -22.21
C ALA A 12 -33.08 -26.79 -21.37
N VAL A 13 -31.94 -26.85 -22.05
CA VAL A 13 -30.65 -26.51 -21.45
C VAL A 13 -30.68 -25.00 -21.23
N PHE A 14 -31.14 -24.58 -20.07
CA PHE A 14 -30.78 -23.28 -19.55
C PHE A 14 -29.27 -23.31 -19.35
N PHE A 15 -28.53 -22.70 -20.27
CA PHE A 15 -27.17 -22.25 -19.99
C PHE A 15 -27.29 -21.16 -18.91
N LEU A 16 -27.37 -21.60 -17.65
CA LEU A 16 -26.85 -20.82 -16.53
C LEU A 16 -25.33 -20.81 -16.71
N SER A 17 -24.85 -20.02 -17.68
CA SER A 17 -23.53 -19.42 -17.58
C SER A 17 -23.64 -18.41 -16.46
N CYS A 18 -23.59 -18.90 -15.22
CA CYS A 18 -23.16 -18.09 -14.11
C CYS A 18 -21.77 -17.64 -14.52
N GLY A 19 -21.64 -16.37 -14.92
CA GLY A 19 -20.33 -15.76 -15.06
C GLY A 19 -19.60 -16.03 -13.76
N ASP A 20 -18.32 -16.37 -13.87
CA ASP A 20 -17.44 -16.17 -12.73
C ASP A 20 -17.52 -14.67 -12.43
N ASP A 21 -18.45 -14.29 -11.55
CA ASP A 21 -18.36 -13.09 -10.74
C ASP A 21 -17.10 -13.30 -9.92
N LYS A 22 -15.96 -13.04 -10.56
CA LYS A 22 -14.76 -12.66 -9.83
C LYS A 22 -15.22 -11.43 -9.08
N ASP A 23 -15.29 -11.55 -7.76
CA ASP A 23 -15.42 -10.45 -6.84
C ASP A 23 -14.47 -9.35 -7.33
N GLU A 24 -15.01 -8.42 -8.12
CA GLU A 24 -14.31 -7.20 -8.46
C GLU A 24 -14.28 -6.47 -7.12
N ASP A 25 -13.08 -6.44 -6.50
CA ASP A 25 -12.84 -5.63 -5.32
C ASP A 25 -13.52 -4.28 -5.55
N PRO A 26 -14.42 -3.84 -4.64
CA PRO A 26 -15.26 -2.68 -4.88
C PRO A 26 -14.38 -1.52 -5.31
N VAL A 27 -14.63 -1.00 -6.52
CA VAL A 27 -13.89 0.13 -7.07
C VAL A 27 -13.98 1.26 -6.02
N PRO A 28 -12.84 1.78 -5.55
CA PRO A 28 -12.81 2.86 -4.57
C PRO A 28 -13.76 3.98 -5.00
N THR A 29 -14.66 4.39 -4.10
CA THR A 29 -15.71 5.38 -4.41
C THR A 29 -15.13 6.77 -4.71
N GLY A 30 -13.82 6.96 -4.53
CA GLY A 30 -13.14 8.24 -4.69
C GLY A 30 -13.32 9.20 -3.50
N ASP A 31 -14.29 8.94 -2.62
CA ASP A 31 -14.57 9.75 -1.44
C ASP A 31 -13.59 9.43 -0.31
N LEU A 32 -12.43 10.09 -0.36
CA LEU A 32 -11.44 10.10 0.71
C LEU A 32 -11.62 11.28 1.67
N ALA A 33 -12.47 12.25 1.32
CA ALA A 33 -12.65 13.48 2.06
C ALA A 33 -12.96 13.21 3.54
N GLY A 34 -12.44 14.04 4.44
CA GLY A 34 -12.61 13.89 5.88
C GLY A 34 -11.33 13.53 6.62
N SER A 35 -11.46 13.30 7.92
CA SER A 35 -10.35 13.02 8.83
C SER A 35 -10.24 11.53 9.14
N TRP A 36 -9.00 11.06 9.15
CA TRP A 36 -8.62 9.66 9.31
C TRP A 36 -7.50 9.55 10.34
N ASN A 37 -7.61 8.59 11.26
CA ASN A 37 -6.50 8.21 12.13
C ASN A 37 -5.71 7.08 11.48
N VAL A 38 -4.38 7.18 11.45
CA VAL A 38 -3.53 6.05 11.02
C VAL A 38 -3.44 5.08 12.20
N THR A 39 -3.88 3.84 11.98
CA THR A 39 -4.00 2.82 13.02
C THR A 39 -3.06 1.64 12.81
N ALA A 40 -2.52 1.47 11.60
CA ALA A 40 -1.44 0.53 11.34
C ALA A 40 -0.46 1.09 10.31
N ILE A 41 0.82 0.86 10.57
CA ILE A 41 1.91 1.04 9.62
C ILE A 41 2.69 -0.27 9.63
N ASP A 42 2.78 -0.94 8.49
CA ASP A 42 3.54 -2.18 8.35
C ASP A 42 4.32 -2.14 7.05
N TYR A 43 5.60 -2.46 7.09
CA TYR A 43 6.42 -2.57 5.88
C TYR A 43 7.50 -3.62 6.03
N ALA A 44 7.93 -4.15 4.89
CA ALA A 44 9.05 -5.05 4.78
C ALA A 44 9.85 -4.73 3.53
N GLY A 45 11.16 -4.92 3.61
CA GLY A 45 12.04 -4.61 2.51
C GLY A 45 13.38 -5.31 2.61
N THR A 46 14.16 -5.09 1.56
CA THR A 46 15.52 -5.56 1.42
C THR A 46 16.39 -4.40 0.99
N SER A 47 17.57 -4.26 1.58
CA SER A 47 18.62 -3.40 1.06
C SER A 47 19.84 -4.23 0.69
N SER A 48 20.57 -3.79 -0.33
CA SER A 48 21.86 -4.35 -0.69
C SER A 48 22.88 -3.26 -0.99
N THR A 49 24.13 -3.54 -0.68
CA THR A 49 25.28 -2.72 -1.05
C THR A 49 26.30 -3.61 -1.73
N THR A 50 26.69 -3.23 -2.95
CA THR A 50 27.70 -3.93 -3.74
C THR A 50 28.92 -3.05 -3.90
N VAL A 51 30.09 -3.56 -3.49
CA VAL A 51 31.39 -2.90 -3.66
C VAL A 51 32.35 -3.89 -4.30
N MET A 52 32.98 -3.51 -5.41
CA MET A 52 33.89 -4.40 -6.17
C MET A 52 33.27 -5.77 -6.51
N GLY A 53 31.96 -5.80 -6.79
CA GLY A 53 31.23 -7.05 -7.09
C GLY A 53 30.90 -7.94 -5.89
N ILE A 54 31.29 -7.54 -4.67
CA ILE A 54 30.90 -8.23 -3.43
C ILE A 54 29.63 -7.56 -2.89
N GLU A 55 28.56 -8.34 -2.78
CA GLU A 55 27.26 -7.87 -2.31
C GLU A 55 27.03 -8.22 -0.83
N SER A 56 26.58 -7.24 -0.05
CA SER A 56 26.02 -7.42 1.29
C SER A 56 24.53 -7.12 1.26
N LYS A 57 23.70 -7.96 1.89
CA LYS A 57 22.24 -7.80 1.97
C LYS A 57 21.76 -7.68 3.40
N ALA A 58 20.72 -6.87 3.57
CA ALA A 58 19.91 -6.81 4.77
C ALA A 58 18.44 -6.99 4.41
N ASN A 59 17.70 -7.72 5.24
CA ASN A 59 16.25 -7.73 5.22
C ASN A 59 15.75 -6.93 6.42
N PHE A 60 14.65 -6.21 6.28
CA PHE A 60 14.06 -5.47 7.39
C PHE A 60 12.53 -5.50 7.38
N THR A 61 11.95 -5.36 8.56
CA THR A 61 10.52 -5.16 8.77
C THR A 61 10.32 -4.00 9.74
N GLY A 62 9.35 -3.13 9.48
CA GLY A 62 8.96 -2.07 10.39
C GLY A 62 7.48 -2.12 10.69
N THR A 63 7.14 -1.94 11.96
CA THR A 63 5.75 -1.79 12.42
C THR A 63 5.62 -0.52 13.24
N GLY A 64 4.56 0.25 12.99
CA GLY A 64 4.22 1.45 13.74
C GLY A 64 3.69 1.11 15.14
N LYS A 65 4.14 1.86 16.13
CA LYS A 65 3.63 1.85 17.51
C LYS A 65 3.57 3.26 18.06
N ASP A 66 2.86 3.42 19.18
CA ASP A 66 2.67 4.71 19.85
C ASP A 66 2.20 5.82 18.88
N MET A 67 1.30 5.46 17.96
CA MET A 67 0.86 6.32 16.86
C MET A 67 -0.23 7.29 17.33
N ASN A 68 0.03 8.59 17.17
CA ASN A 68 -0.97 9.64 17.30
C ASN A 68 -1.09 10.40 15.97
N LEU A 69 -1.39 9.67 14.90
CA LEU A 69 -1.36 10.18 13.54
C LEU A 69 -2.76 10.48 13.00
N THR A 70 -2.95 11.67 12.44
CA THR A 70 -4.18 12.03 11.73
C THR A 70 -3.84 12.57 10.34
N VAL A 71 -4.61 12.14 9.35
CA VAL A 71 -4.61 12.68 7.98
C VAL A 71 -5.99 13.23 7.68
N THR A 72 -6.07 14.42 7.09
CA THR A 72 -7.34 15.01 6.63
C THR A 72 -7.26 15.29 5.15
N PHE A 73 -8.18 14.70 4.38
CA PHE A 73 -8.37 14.99 2.96
C PHE A 73 -9.53 15.99 2.80
N THR A 74 -9.36 17.00 1.97
CA THR A 74 -10.41 17.94 1.57
C THR A 74 -10.67 17.83 0.08
N GLU A 75 -11.86 18.21 -0.36
CA GLU A 75 -12.23 18.40 -1.77
C GLU A 75 -12.45 19.88 -2.06
N ASP A 76 -12.33 20.29 -3.34
CA ASP A 76 -12.54 21.67 -3.80
C ASP A 76 -11.80 22.74 -2.97
N PRO A 77 -10.45 22.68 -2.83
CA PRO A 77 -9.52 21.86 -3.61
C PRO A 77 -9.13 20.53 -2.95
N ASN A 78 -8.69 19.57 -3.79
CA ASN A 78 -8.16 18.28 -3.36
C ASN A 78 -6.80 18.44 -2.67
N LYS A 79 -6.84 18.62 -1.35
CA LYS A 79 -5.65 18.77 -0.49
C LYS A 79 -5.68 17.77 0.65
N PHE A 80 -4.51 17.43 1.16
CA PHE A 80 -4.40 16.68 2.40
C PHE A 80 -3.45 17.37 3.36
N THR A 81 -3.73 17.19 4.65
CA THR A 81 -2.82 17.59 5.74
C THR A 81 -2.57 16.40 6.65
N SER A 82 -1.37 16.30 7.21
CA SER A 82 -1.05 15.26 8.19
C SER A 82 -0.43 15.84 9.45
N LYS A 83 -0.64 15.17 10.58
CA LYS A 83 -0.07 15.60 11.85
C LYS A 83 0.13 14.44 12.81
N GLY A 84 0.99 14.69 13.78
CA GLY A 84 1.26 13.82 14.90
C GLY A 84 2.58 13.06 14.77
N ASP A 85 2.82 12.24 15.77
CA ASP A 85 4.09 11.55 15.96
C ASP A 85 3.85 10.05 16.11
N TYR A 86 4.89 9.27 15.89
CA TYR A 86 4.86 7.81 15.99
C TYR A 86 6.25 7.24 16.19
N VAL A 87 6.31 5.96 16.56
CA VAL A 87 7.55 5.19 16.61
C VAL A 87 7.47 4.05 15.62
N ILE A 88 8.55 3.79 14.89
CA ILE A 88 8.71 2.52 14.17
C ILE A 88 9.57 1.57 14.99
N ALA A 89 9.03 0.39 15.29
CA ALA A 89 9.82 -0.76 15.72
C ALA A 89 10.42 -1.43 14.47
N LEU A 90 11.69 -1.15 14.19
CA LEU A 90 12.42 -1.72 13.06
C LEU A 90 13.17 -2.98 13.49
N LYS A 91 13.02 -4.06 12.74
CA LYS A 91 13.84 -5.26 12.83
C LYS A 91 14.68 -5.37 11.57
N THR A 92 16.01 -5.45 11.72
CA THR A 92 16.93 -5.59 10.59
C THR A 92 17.75 -6.86 10.76
N THR A 93 17.82 -7.68 9.72
CA THR A 93 18.57 -8.94 9.71
C THR A 93 19.69 -8.87 8.68
N VAL A 94 20.93 -9.02 9.15
CA VAL A 94 22.14 -9.04 8.33
C VAL A 94 22.93 -10.29 8.69
N GLN A 95 23.28 -11.11 7.69
CA GLN A 95 24.05 -12.34 7.88
C GLN A 95 23.51 -13.27 9.00
N GLY A 96 22.18 -13.36 9.12
CA GLY A 96 21.50 -14.21 10.10
C GLY A 96 21.41 -13.63 11.52
N GLN A 97 21.95 -12.44 11.76
CA GLN A 97 21.81 -11.72 13.03
C GLN A 97 20.72 -10.65 12.90
N THR A 98 19.80 -10.62 13.87
CA THR A 98 18.70 -9.64 13.90
C THR A 98 18.95 -8.60 14.98
N ILE A 99 18.77 -7.34 14.62
CA ILE A 99 18.84 -6.17 15.50
C ILE A 99 17.47 -5.51 15.50
N ASP A 100 16.95 -5.24 16.70
CA ASP A 100 15.71 -4.50 16.91
C ASP A 100 16.06 -3.05 17.32
N THR A 101 15.41 -2.06 16.72
CA THR A 101 15.63 -0.65 17.04
C THR A 101 14.34 0.14 16.90
N ASP A 102 14.08 1.02 17.86
CA ASP A 102 12.96 1.95 17.82
C ASP A 102 13.41 3.30 17.27
N TYR A 103 12.68 3.80 16.28
CA TYR A 103 12.93 5.11 15.68
C TYR A 103 11.72 6.03 15.90
N PRO A 104 11.85 7.10 16.69
CA PRO A 104 10.81 8.10 16.83
C PRO A 104 10.78 9.02 15.62
N PHE A 105 9.58 9.33 15.13
CA PHE A 105 9.33 10.23 14.01
C PHE A 105 8.39 11.36 14.42
N GLN A 106 8.71 12.56 13.96
CA GLN A 106 7.85 13.74 14.07
C GLN A 106 7.20 14.02 12.72
N GLY A 107 5.87 14.06 12.67
CA GLY A 107 5.12 14.15 11.42
C GLY A 107 5.10 12.83 10.64
N PHE A 108 4.12 12.67 9.74
CA PHE A 108 3.92 11.44 8.95
C PHE A 108 4.09 11.65 7.45
N MET A 109 3.28 12.53 6.85
CA MET A 109 3.38 12.92 5.44
C MET A 109 3.43 14.44 5.34
N THR A 110 4.24 14.97 4.43
CA THR A 110 4.18 16.41 4.13
C THR A 110 2.84 16.75 3.49
N ASP A 111 2.21 17.81 3.95
CA ASP A 111 0.96 18.33 3.39
C ASP A 111 1.08 18.55 1.87
N GLY A 112 -0.04 18.40 1.16
CA GLY A 112 0.00 18.41 -0.29
C GLY A 112 -1.35 18.30 -0.97
N THR A 113 -1.32 17.89 -2.23
CA THR A 113 -2.51 17.58 -3.04
C THR A 113 -2.69 16.08 -3.17
N TRP A 114 -3.91 15.65 -3.49
CA TRP A 114 -4.21 14.26 -3.75
C TRP A 114 -5.17 14.10 -4.93
N SER A 115 -5.14 12.93 -5.56
CA SER A 115 -6.14 12.51 -6.54
C SER A 115 -6.28 10.99 -6.53
N VAL A 116 -7.45 10.50 -6.93
CA VAL A 116 -7.72 9.07 -7.07
C VAL A 116 -8.15 8.80 -8.51
N ASN A 117 -7.53 7.81 -9.13
CA ASN A 117 -7.94 7.28 -10.43
C ASN A 117 -8.01 5.75 -10.35
N GLY A 118 -9.24 5.22 -10.32
CA GLY A 118 -9.47 3.81 -10.00
C GLY A 118 -8.99 3.47 -8.60
N GLN A 119 -8.06 2.51 -8.50
CA GLN A 119 -7.42 2.13 -7.24
C GLN A 119 -6.14 2.90 -6.92
N THR A 120 -5.68 3.78 -7.81
CA THR A 120 -4.43 4.52 -7.61
C THR A 120 -4.71 5.83 -6.88
N LEU A 121 -4.24 5.93 -5.63
CA LEU A 121 -4.11 7.17 -4.89
C LEU A 121 -2.77 7.82 -5.27
N THR A 122 -2.83 9.02 -5.80
CA THR A 122 -1.66 9.89 -6.00
C THR A 122 -1.65 10.96 -4.92
N VAL A 123 -0.50 11.17 -4.28
CA VAL A 123 -0.25 12.32 -3.40
C VAL A 123 0.96 13.10 -3.90
N GLU A 124 0.93 14.42 -3.79
CA GLU A 124 2.04 15.30 -4.17
C GLU A 124 2.24 16.39 -3.12
N GLY A 125 3.42 16.37 -2.49
CA GLY A 125 3.86 17.40 -1.54
C GLY A 125 5.32 17.78 -1.83
N ASP A 126 6.01 18.38 -0.87
CA ASP A 126 7.40 18.85 -1.07
C ASP A 126 8.39 17.71 -1.43
N GLY A 127 8.08 16.48 -1.02
CA GLY A 127 8.84 15.27 -1.37
C GLY A 127 8.59 14.75 -2.79
N GLY A 128 7.78 15.46 -3.58
CA GLY A 128 7.37 15.06 -4.92
C GLY A 128 6.14 14.17 -4.95
N LYS A 129 5.80 13.71 -6.16
CA LYS A 129 4.65 12.86 -6.42
C LYS A 129 4.93 11.40 -6.00
N GLN A 130 4.00 10.80 -5.25
CA GLN A 130 4.01 9.41 -4.83
C GLN A 130 2.67 8.74 -5.20
N GLU A 131 2.71 7.44 -5.48
CA GLU A 131 1.52 6.65 -5.81
C GLU A 131 1.37 5.48 -4.82
N ALA A 132 0.13 5.17 -4.47
CA ALA A 132 -0.25 4.04 -3.64
C ALA A 132 -1.50 3.37 -4.23
N THR A 133 -1.67 2.08 -3.98
CA THR A 133 -2.87 1.33 -4.34
C THR A 133 -3.82 1.29 -3.15
N ILE A 134 -5.05 1.76 -3.32
CA ILE A 134 -6.14 1.55 -2.38
C ILE A 134 -6.55 0.08 -2.48
N ILE A 135 -6.34 -0.68 -1.42
CA ILE A 135 -6.68 -2.12 -1.35
C ILE A 135 -7.91 -2.39 -0.50
N GLU A 136 -8.41 -1.39 0.22
CA GLU A 136 -9.67 -1.45 0.95
C GLU A 136 -10.21 -0.02 1.16
N GLN A 137 -11.47 0.22 0.85
CA GLN A 137 -12.16 1.47 1.19
C GLN A 137 -13.61 1.19 1.60
N THR A 138 -13.93 1.54 2.84
CA THR A 138 -15.28 1.53 3.39
C THR A 138 -15.59 2.88 4.04
N ALA A 139 -16.79 3.06 4.57
CA ALA A 139 -17.15 4.28 5.30
C ALA A 139 -16.26 4.55 6.53
N THR A 140 -15.62 3.51 7.10
CA THR A 140 -14.83 3.61 8.34
C THR A 140 -13.38 3.21 8.19
N THR A 141 -13.02 2.50 7.13
CA THR A 141 -11.67 1.94 6.95
C THR A 141 -11.13 2.31 5.58
N LEU A 142 -9.89 2.75 5.55
CA LEU A 142 -9.10 2.92 4.33
C LEU A 142 -7.81 2.15 4.52
N LYS A 143 -7.43 1.32 3.55
CA LYS A 143 -6.15 0.63 3.53
C LYS A 143 -5.47 0.87 2.20
N ILE A 144 -4.24 1.36 2.27
CA ILE A 144 -3.43 1.59 1.08
C ILE A 144 -2.16 0.77 1.15
N LYS A 145 -1.70 0.31 0.00
CA LYS A 145 -0.45 -0.39 -0.22
C LYS A 145 0.46 0.52 -1.03
N TRP A 146 1.73 0.56 -0.66
CA TRP A 146 2.75 1.30 -1.38
C TRP A 146 3.99 0.42 -1.54
N ASP A 147 4.77 0.72 -2.56
CA ASP A 147 6.10 0.16 -2.74
C ASP A 147 7.05 1.21 -3.29
N HIS A 148 8.33 1.04 -2.97
CA HIS A 148 9.37 1.94 -3.38
C HIS A 148 10.64 1.13 -3.65
N THR A 149 11.23 1.35 -4.82
CA THR A 149 12.54 0.82 -5.17
C THR A 149 13.46 1.98 -5.50
N GLN A 150 14.64 1.98 -4.91
CA GLN A 150 15.69 2.96 -5.18
C GLN A 150 16.99 2.23 -5.46
N THR A 151 17.75 2.72 -6.42
CA THR A 151 19.14 2.30 -6.64
C THR A 151 19.99 3.53 -6.86
N THR A 152 21.07 3.62 -6.12
CA THR A 152 22.02 4.72 -6.17
C THR A 152 23.40 4.14 -6.44
N THR A 153 24.08 4.68 -7.44
CA THR A 153 25.47 4.34 -7.77
C THR A 153 26.34 5.53 -7.39
N ASN A 154 27.33 5.30 -6.53
CA ASN A 154 28.31 6.29 -6.12
C ASN A 154 29.73 5.79 -6.41
N THR A 155 30.69 6.70 -6.38
CA THR A 155 32.10 6.36 -6.34
C THR A 155 32.66 6.73 -4.97
N ASP A 156 33.14 5.74 -4.22
CA ASP A 156 33.83 5.96 -2.95
C ASP A 156 35.25 5.38 -3.05
N SER A 157 36.24 6.22 -2.73
CA SER A 157 37.65 5.81 -2.70
C SER A 157 38.15 5.16 -4.01
N GLY A 158 37.56 5.56 -5.14
CA GLY A 158 37.88 5.04 -6.48
C GLY A 158 37.14 3.76 -6.88
N PHE A 159 36.27 3.23 -6.02
CA PHE A 159 35.45 2.06 -6.30
C PHE A 159 34.00 2.44 -6.55
N GLU A 160 33.36 1.73 -7.48
CA GLU A 160 31.91 1.80 -7.65
C GLU A 160 31.21 1.14 -6.47
N VAL A 161 30.28 1.88 -5.87
CA VAL A 161 29.42 1.44 -4.78
C VAL A 161 27.97 1.56 -5.25
N VAL A 162 27.32 0.42 -5.44
CA VAL A 162 25.90 0.35 -5.81
C VAL A 162 25.10 0.02 -4.56
N THR A 163 24.16 0.88 -4.18
CA THR A 163 23.21 0.61 -3.09
C THR A 163 21.81 0.53 -3.65
N SER A 164 21.12 -0.56 -3.37
CA SER A 164 19.73 -0.78 -3.77
C SER A 164 18.85 -1.00 -2.55
N MET A 165 17.62 -0.50 -2.61
CA MET A 165 16.58 -0.74 -1.62
C MET A 165 15.28 -1.03 -2.34
N ALA A 166 14.58 -2.06 -1.89
CA ALA A 166 13.21 -2.34 -2.29
C ALA A 166 12.38 -2.54 -1.02
N VAL A 167 11.33 -1.75 -0.86
CA VAL A 167 10.45 -1.78 0.31
C VAL A 167 9.01 -1.74 -0.16
N LYS A 168 8.14 -2.45 0.54
CA LYS A 168 6.70 -2.39 0.35
C LYS A 168 6.02 -2.36 1.70
N GLY A 169 4.89 -1.67 1.78
CA GLY A 169 4.15 -1.55 3.02
C GLY A 169 2.69 -1.28 2.81
N THR A 170 1.99 -1.23 3.94
CA THR A 170 0.59 -0.85 4.04
C THR A 170 0.41 0.18 5.14
N TYR A 171 -0.49 1.12 4.89
CA TYR A 171 -1.06 1.97 5.92
C TYR A 171 -2.54 1.65 6.06
N THR A 172 -3.00 1.48 7.29
CA THR A 172 -4.42 1.35 7.62
C THR A 172 -4.88 2.58 8.37
N PHE A 173 -6.02 3.08 7.94
CA PHE A 173 -6.65 4.27 8.47
C PHE A 173 -8.06 3.93 8.95
N THR A 174 -8.48 4.56 10.04
CA THR A 174 -9.87 4.52 10.50
C THR A 174 -10.44 5.92 10.52
N ARG A 175 -11.67 6.09 10.03
CA ARG A 175 -12.40 7.36 10.04
C ARG A 175 -12.50 7.90 11.47
N LYS A 176 -12.31 9.20 11.64
CA LYS A 176 -12.44 9.90 12.92
C LYS A 176 -13.88 10.34 13.20
#